data_AF-A0A537SQS9-F1
#
_entry.id   AF-A0A537SQS9-F1
#
_cell.length_a   1.000
_cell.length_b   1.000
_cell.length_c   1.000
_cell.angle_alpha   90.00
_cell.angle_beta   90.00
_cell.angle_gamma   90.00
#
_symmetry.space_group_name_H-M   'P 1'
#
loop_
_entity.id
_entity.type
_entity.pdbx_description
1 polymer ?
#
loop_
_entity_poly.entity_id
_entity_poly.type
_entity_poly.pdbx_seq_one_letter_code
_entity_poly.pdbx_strand_id
1 'polypeptide(L)' 'KRQTPVGRHIPDFVSFVHRIAIELINRDEGEVIGKDRIVRQSWLEARGYRVIRMAVGDVENDVAAELDRLASTLLETR' A
#
# COMPACT_ATOMS: atom_id res chain seq x y z
N LYS A 1 -1.20 1.60 11.15
CA LYS A 1 0.11 1.45 11.83
C LYS A 1 1.21 1.52 10.78
N ARG A 2 2.35 2.16 11.08
CA ARG A 2 3.49 2.30 10.15
C ARG A 2 4.47 1.13 10.31
N GLN A 3 5.04 0.64 9.20
CA GLN A 3 6.12 -0.36 9.13
C GLN A 3 5.92 -1.54 10.08
N THR A 4 4.68 -2.02 10.19
CA THR A 4 4.32 -3.11 11.10
C THR A 4 4.34 -4.43 10.35
N PRO A 5 5.04 -5.47 10.85
CA PRO A 5 5.04 -6.77 10.20
C PRO A 5 3.65 -7.38 10.04
N VAL A 6 3.43 -7.98 8.88
CA VAL A 6 2.30 -8.86 8.57
C VAL A 6 2.91 -10.19 8.12
N GLY A 7 3.07 -11.12 9.07
CA GLY A 7 3.89 -12.33 8.85
C GLY A 7 5.31 -11.97 8.42
N ARG A 8 5.73 -12.45 7.25
CA ARG A 8 7.10 -12.24 6.74
C ARG A 8 7.32 -10.92 5.99
N HIS A 9 6.27 -10.14 5.76
CA HIS A 9 6.35 -8.91 4.98
C HIS A 9 6.04 -7.69 5.84
N ILE A 10 6.66 -6.56 5.50
CA ILE A 10 6.47 -5.28 6.19
C ILE A 10 6.03 -4.25 5.15
N PRO A 11 4.73 -3.89 5.08
CA PRO A 11 4.28 -2.76 4.27
C PRO A 11 4.58 -1.43 4.96
N ASP A 12 4.56 -0.32 4.21
CA ASP A 12 4.79 1.01 4.77
C ASP A 12 3.73 1.40 5.80
N PHE A 13 2.46 1.10 5.49
CA PHE A 13 1.37 1.19 6.44
C PHE A 13 0.44 -0.02 6.37
N VAL A 14 -0.16 -0.37 7.49
CA VAL A 14 -1.19 -1.41 7.57
C VAL A 14 -2.32 -1.02 8.51
N SER A 15 -3.54 -1.32 8.08
CA SER A 15 -4.74 -1.36 8.91
C SER A 15 -5.20 -2.81 9.04
N PHE A 16 -5.10 -3.37 10.25
CA PHE A 16 -5.59 -4.72 10.53
C PHE A 16 -7.13 -4.79 10.52
N VAL A 17 -7.78 -3.72 10.99
CA VAL A 17 -9.25 -3.60 11.04
C VAL A 17 -9.85 -3.63 9.64
N HIS A 18 -9.30 -2.83 8.72
CA HIS A 18 -9.80 -2.75 7.34
C HIS A 18 -9.15 -3.76 6.40
N ARG A 19 -8.16 -4.54 6.87
CA ARG A 19 -7.33 -5.45 6.05
C ARG A 19 -6.72 -4.72 4.84
N ILE A 20 -6.07 -3.59 5.09
CA ILE A 20 -5.43 -2.79 4.03
C ILE A 20 -3.96 -2.62 4.34
N ALA A 21 -3.12 -2.89 3.34
CA ALA A 21 -1.72 -2.52 3.34
C ALA A 21 -1.50 -1.40 2.31
N ILE A 22 -0.71 -0.40 2.67
CA ILE A 22 -0.32 0.71 1.79
C ILE A 22 1.18 0.61 1.55
N GLU A 23 1.56 0.77 0.29
CA GLU A 23 2.94 0.74 -0.20
C GLU A 23 3.23 2.07 -0.91
N LEU A 24 4.28 2.77 -0.48
CA LEU A 24 4.78 3.95 -1.15
C LEU A 24 5.73 3.54 -2.29
N ILE A 25 5.55 4.17 -3.45
CA ILE A 25 6.31 3.89 -4.68
C ILE A 25 7.15 5.11 -5.03
N ASN A 26 8.46 4.96 -5.03
CA ASN A 26 9.36 5.99 -5.55
C ASN A 26 9.45 5.88 -7.09
N ARG A 27 9.61 7.02 -7.77
CA ARG A 27 9.65 7.09 -9.24
C ARG A 27 10.75 6.20 -9.84
N ASP A 28 11.91 6.14 -9.19
CA ASP A 28 13.12 5.51 -9.71
C ASP A 28 13.43 4.16 -9.05
N GLU A 29 12.40 3.41 -8.66
CA GLU A 29 12.61 2.08 -8.10
C GLU A 29 13.19 1.11 -9.13
N GLY A 30 14.33 0.50 -8.77
CA GLY A 30 14.95 -0.53 -9.59
C GLY A 30 14.10 -1.80 -9.69
N GLU A 31 14.36 -2.60 -10.72
CA GLU A 31 13.60 -3.81 -11.06
C GLU A 31 13.47 -4.80 -9.89
N VAL A 32 14.52 -4.93 -9.07
CA VAL A 32 14.54 -5.81 -7.88
C VAL A 32 13.48 -5.37 -6.86
N ILE A 33 13.38 -4.07 -6.59
CA ILE A 33 12.40 -3.51 -5.65
C ILE A 33 10.98 -3.75 -6.17
N GLY A 34 10.76 -3.56 -7.48
CA GLY A 34 9.49 -3.86 -8.13
C GLY A 34 9.08 -5.33 -8.00
N LYS A 35 10.01 -6.26 -8.21
CA LYS A 35 9.77 -7.71 -8.05
C LYS A 35 9.42 -8.09 -6.61
N ASP A 36 10.20 -7.63 -5.63
CA ASP A 36 9.94 -7.89 -4.22
C ASP A 36 8.57 -7.36 -3.77
N ARG A 37 8.17 -6.21 -4.32
CA ARG A 37 6.86 -5.63 -4.08
C ARG A 37 5.73 -6.47 -4.65
N ILE A 38 5.87 -7.02 -5.85
CA ILE A 38 4.87 -7.94 -6.44
C ILE A 38 4.72 -9.18 -5.55
N VAL A 39 5.84 -9.79 -5.11
CA VAL A 39 5.82 -10.96 -4.22
C VAL A 39 5.11 -10.65 -2.91
N ARG A 40 5.42 -9.51 -2.30
CA ARG A 40 4.78 -9.05 -1.07
C ARG A 40 3.28 -8.83 -1.26
N GLN A 41 2.88 -8.19 -2.36
CA GLN A 41 1.48 -7.97 -2.68
C GLN A 41 0.72 -9.30 -2.79
N SER A 42 1.19 -10.23 -3.61
CA SER A 42 0.50 -11.52 -3.80
C SER A 42 0.36 -12.29 -2.48
N TRP A 43 1.35 -12.21 -1.60
CA TRP A 43 1.28 -12.87 -0.29
C TRP A 43 0.24 -12.24 0.65
N LEU A 44 0.12 -10.90 0.62
CA LEU A 44 -0.85 -10.14 1.41
C LEU A 44 -2.29 -10.36 0.90
N GLU A 45 -2.48 -10.30 -0.42
CA GLU A 45 -3.78 -10.54 -1.07
C GLU A 45 -4.30 -11.96 -0.81
N ALA A 46 -3.41 -12.96 -0.87
CA ALA A 46 -3.75 -14.34 -0.50
C ALA A 46 -4.21 -14.50 0.97
N ARG A 47 -4.02 -13.48 1.82
CA ARG A 47 -4.47 -13.44 3.22
C ARG A 47 -5.60 -12.44 3.46
N GLY A 48 -6.26 -12.01 2.39
CA GLY A 48 -7.41 -11.12 2.43
C GLY A 48 -7.06 -9.67 2.71
N TYR A 49 -5.81 -9.26 2.52
CA TYR A 49 -5.46 -7.84 2.52
C TYR A 49 -5.65 -7.25 1.13
N ARG A 50 -6.20 -6.05 1.06
CA ARG A 50 -6.08 -5.20 -0.13
C ARG A 50 -4.77 -4.44 -0.05
N VAL A 51 -4.04 -4.35 -1.16
CA VAL A 51 -2.79 -3.59 -1.25
C VAL A 51 -3.02 -2.36 -2.10
N ILE A 52 -2.83 -1.18 -1.51
CA ILE A 52 -2.98 0.11 -2.18
C ILE A 52 -1.60 0.71 -2.37
N ARG A 53 -1.29 1.10 -3.61
CA ARG A 53 -0.01 1.73 -3.95
C ARG A 53 -0.23 3.23 -4.07
N MET A 54 0.67 4.01 -3.50
CA MET A 54 0.66 5.47 -3.61
C MET A 54 2.03 5.93 -4.09
N ALA A 55 2.07 6.72 -5.16
CA ALA A 55 3.34 7.27 -5.61
C ALA A 55 3.79 8.35 -4.62
N VAL A 56 5.06 8.33 -4.21
CA VAL A 56 5.60 9.33 -3.29
C VAL A 56 5.45 10.74 -3.86
N GLY A 57 5.68 10.91 -5.16
CA GLY A 57 5.52 12.20 -5.83
C GLY A 57 4.10 12.76 -5.78
N ASP A 58 3.08 11.90 -5.82
CA ASP A 58 1.68 12.34 -5.71
C ASP A 58 1.36 12.76 -4.27
N VAL A 59 1.87 12.01 -3.29
CA VAL A 59 1.72 12.32 -1.85
C VAL A 59 2.43 13.63 -1.49
N GLU A 60 3.62 13.86 -2.02
CA GLU A 60 4.39 15.10 -1.80
C GLU A 60 3.74 16.31 -2.49
N ASN A 61 3.11 16.11 -3.65
CA ASN A 61 2.46 17.17 -4.41
C ASN A 61 1.11 17.57 -3.79
N ASP A 62 0.25 16.60 -3.45
CA ASP A 62 -1.05 16.86 -2.84
C ASP A 62 -1.53 15.67 -1.98
N VAL A 63 -1.14 15.70 -0.70
CA VAL A 63 -1.54 14.67 0.27
C VAL A 63 -3.06 14.63 0.49
N ALA A 64 -3.78 15.75 0.34
CA ALA A 64 -5.21 15.79 0.58
C ALA A 64 -5.95 15.04 -0.54
N ALA A 65 -5.63 15.33 -1.79
CA ALA A 65 -6.17 14.61 -2.95
C ALA A 65 -5.87 13.10 -2.88
N GLU A 66 -4.66 12.73 -2.44
CA GLU A 66 -4.25 11.33 -2.29
C GLU A 66 -5.03 10.60 -1.19
N LEU A 67 -5.35 11.29 -0.08
CA LEU A 67 -6.19 10.75 0.99
C LEU A 67 -7.65 10.64 0.56
N ASP A 68 -8.18 11.58 -0.22
CA ASP A 68 -9.53 11.53 -0.77
C ASP A 68 -9.70 10.35 -1.75
N ARG A 69 -8.70 10.13 -2.61
CA ARG A 69 -8.63 8.96 -3.48
C ARG A 69 -8.60 7.67 -2.66
N LEU A 70 -7.73 7.59 -1.64
CA LEU A 70 -7.67 6.44 -0.73
C LEU A 70 -9.03 6.18 -0.08
N ALA A 71 -9.67 7.21 0.49
CA ALA A 71 -10.97 7.10 1.14
C ALA A 71 -12.07 6.62 0.19
N SER A 72 -12.07 7.10 -1.06
CA SER A 72 -13.00 6.65 -2.10
C SER A 72 -12.89 5.14 -2.36
N THR A 73 -11.67 4.60 -2.41
CA THR A 73 -11.46 3.15 -2.57
C THR A 73 -11.97 2.29 -1.40
N LEU A 74 -12.17 2.90 -0.22
CA LEU A 74 -12.74 2.22 0.94
C LEU A 74 -14.27 2.18 0.86
N LEU A 75 -14.88 3.24 0.34
CA LEU A 75 -16.33 3.41 0.25
C LEU A 75 -16.96 2.53 -0.83
N GLU A 76 -16.25 2.28 -1.94
CA GLU A 76 -16.70 1.37 -3.00
C GLU A 76 -16.82 -0.11 -2.57
N THR A 77 -16.22 -0.47 -1.43
CA THR A 77 -16.19 -1.87 -0.94
C THR A 77 -17.32 -2.18 0.05
N ARG A 78 -18.35 -1.34 0.11
CA ARG A 78 -19.44 -1.45 1.09
C ARG A 78 -20.77 -1.86 0.47
#